data_AF-A0A382X2H1-F1
#
_entry.id   AF-A0A382X2H1-F1
#
_cell.length_a   1.000
_cell.length_b   1.000
_cell.length_c   1.000
_cell.angle_alpha   90.00
_cell.angle_beta   90.00
_cell.angle_gamma   90.00
#
_symmetry.space_group_name_H-M   'P 1'
#
loop_
_entity.id
_entity.type
_entity.pdbx_description
1 polymer ?
#
loop_
_entity_poly.entity_id
_entity_poly.type
_entity_poly.pdbx_seq_one_letter_code
_entity_poly.pdbx_strand_id
1 'polypeptide(L)'
;VEAEWLKQFVDMDVNELKKAGETLVSTLCITCHGVGERQPTAVYLGQGVNLLFSRSRMRGEHCMYWMLNPYRINQTTIMPKFADEEGRTGLIDLLDGDARRQFGTLWHYLKVLSK
;
A
#
# COMPACT_ATOMS: atom_id res chain seq x y z
N VAL A 1 3.11 -15.18 12.47
CA VAL A 1 3.32 -16.22 11.44
C VAL A 1 2.98 -15.70 10.04
N GLU A 2 1.97 -14.84 9.85
CA GLU A 2 1.86 -14.09 8.58
C GLU A 2 2.82 -12.89 8.57
N ALA A 3 3.75 -12.90 7.61
CA ALA A 3 4.64 -11.79 7.25
C ALA A 3 5.51 -11.19 8.37
N GLU A 4 5.97 -12.01 9.32
CA GLU A 4 6.90 -11.57 10.39
C GLU A 4 8.16 -10.90 9.84
N TRP A 5 8.62 -11.36 8.67
CA TRP A 5 9.75 -10.79 7.93
C TRP A 5 9.52 -9.34 7.47
N LEU A 6 8.28 -8.87 7.33
CA LEU A 6 8.00 -7.47 6.97
C LEU A 6 8.36 -6.51 8.11
N LYS A 7 8.39 -6.98 9.36
CA LYS A 7 8.76 -6.15 10.52
C LYS A 7 10.18 -5.61 10.39
N GLN A 8 11.08 -6.30 9.68
CA GLN A 8 12.44 -5.82 9.44
C GLN A 8 12.48 -4.54 8.56
N PHE A 9 11.39 -4.22 7.86
CA PHE A 9 11.27 -3.01 7.04
C PHE A 9 10.40 -1.93 7.70
N VAL A 10 9.76 -2.25 8.82
CA VAL A 10 8.75 -1.41 9.47
C VAL A 10 9.01 -1.42 10.97
N ASP A 11 10.13 -0.82 11.35
CA ASP A 11 10.48 -0.54 12.74
C ASP A 11 10.00 0.88 13.08
N MET A 12 8.73 0.99 13.45
CA MET A 12 8.05 2.24 13.78
C MET A 12 7.08 2.01 14.93
N ASP A 13 6.83 3.04 15.73
CA ASP A 13 5.76 2.98 16.72
C ASP A 13 4.37 2.98 16.04
N VAL A 14 3.33 2.57 16.76
CA VAL A 14 1.98 2.41 16.19
C VAL A 14 1.38 3.72 15.65
N ASN A 15 1.73 4.87 16.22
CA ASN A 15 1.27 6.18 15.77
C ASN A 15 2.03 6.62 14.52
N GLU A 16 3.34 6.40 14.47
CA GLU A 16 4.17 6.61 13.27
C GLU A 16 3.68 5.76 12.11
N LEU A 17 3.44 4.46 12.35
CA LEU A 17 2.87 3.52 11.38
C LEU A 17 1.54 4.04 10.82
N LYS A 18 0.64 4.48 11.70
CA LYS A 18 -0.67 5.02 11.28
C LYS A 18 -0.52 6.28 10.46
N LYS A 19 0.35 7.20 10.86
CA LYS A 19 0.59 8.45 10.13
C LYS A 19 1.18 8.18 8.74
N ALA A 20 2.24 7.37 8.68
CA ALA A 20 2.89 7.00 7.42
C ALA A 20 1.94 6.22 6.49
N GLY A 21 1.19 5.26 7.05
CA GLY A 21 0.19 4.50 6.32
C GLY A 21 -0.94 5.37 5.76
N GLU A 22 -1.44 6.32 6.53
CA GLU A 22 -2.46 7.26 6.06
C GLU A 22 -1.93 8.17 4.95
N THR A 23 -0.68 8.64 5.06
CA THR A 23 -0.03 9.38 3.97
C THR A 23 0.04 8.54 2.69
N LEU A 24 0.50 7.28 2.76
CA LEU A 24 0.57 6.39 1.60
C LEU A 24 -0.80 6.20 0.94
N VAL A 25 -1.82 5.90 1.74
CA VAL A 25 -3.18 5.64 1.24
C VAL A 25 -3.78 6.89 0.60
N SER A 26 -3.64 8.04 1.27
CA SER A 26 -4.20 9.31 0.78
C SER A 26 -3.47 9.84 -0.46
N THR A 27 -2.19 9.51 -0.66
CA THR A 27 -1.42 10.02 -1.80
C THR A 27 -1.39 9.07 -2.99
N LEU A 28 -1.28 7.75 -2.77
CA LEU A 28 -1.08 6.79 -3.85
C LEU A 28 -2.33 5.97 -4.19
N CYS A 29 -3.26 5.79 -3.25
CA CYS A 29 -4.29 4.76 -3.38
C CYS A 29 -5.69 5.34 -3.62
N ILE A 30 -6.02 6.46 -2.96
CA ILE A 30 -7.40 6.96 -2.89
C ILE A 30 -7.96 7.41 -4.24
N THR A 31 -7.12 7.68 -5.23
CA THR A 31 -7.57 7.99 -6.60
C THR A 31 -8.49 6.89 -7.13
N CYS A 32 -8.13 5.62 -6.92
CA CYS A 32 -8.85 4.48 -7.49
C CYS A 32 -9.55 3.60 -6.44
N HIS A 33 -9.04 3.59 -5.20
CA HIS A 33 -9.52 2.70 -4.15
C HIS A 33 -10.33 3.46 -3.07
N GLY A 34 -11.46 2.89 -2.65
CA GLY A 34 -12.13 3.31 -1.43
C GLY A 34 -11.48 2.73 -0.18
N VAL A 35 -11.72 3.35 0.98
CA VAL A 35 -11.26 2.88 2.29
C VAL A 35 -12.42 2.96 3.27
N GLY A 36 -13.06 1.82 3.54
CA GLY A 36 -14.29 1.80 4.35
C GLY A 36 -15.37 2.64 3.67
N GLU A 37 -15.90 3.62 4.36
CA GLU A 37 -16.91 4.55 3.84
C GLU A 37 -16.31 5.66 2.96
N ARG A 38 -14.99 5.88 3.01
CA ARG A 38 -14.32 6.88 2.18
C ARG A 38 -14.31 6.41 0.72
N GLN A 39 -14.98 7.17 -0.14
CA GLN A 39 -15.02 6.92 -1.58
C GLN A 39 -13.69 7.27 -2.25
N PRO A 40 -13.34 6.57 -3.36
CA PRO A 40 -12.22 6.97 -4.20
C PRO A 40 -12.47 8.34 -4.86
N THR A 41 -11.41 9.08 -5.16
CA THR A 41 -11.51 10.46 -5.64
C THR A 41 -11.64 10.59 -7.16
N ALA A 42 -11.18 9.62 -7.95
CA ALA A 42 -11.26 9.68 -9.42
C ALA A 42 -11.22 8.30 -10.08
N VAL A 43 -12.39 7.65 -10.23
CA VAL A 43 -12.52 6.29 -10.79
C VAL A 43 -12.77 6.24 -12.31
N TYR A 44 -12.24 7.19 -13.09
CA TYR A 44 -12.59 7.34 -14.51
C TYR A 44 -12.31 6.07 -15.35
N LEU A 45 -11.17 5.41 -15.13
CA LEU A 45 -10.76 4.22 -15.88
C LEU A 45 -11.23 2.89 -15.26
N GLY A 46 -11.76 2.94 -14.04
CA GLY A 46 -12.14 1.76 -13.27
C GLY A 46 -11.85 1.93 -11.78
N GLN A 47 -12.72 1.35 -10.96
CA GLN A 47 -12.61 1.39 -9.51
C GLN A 47 -11.81 0.18 -8.98
N GLY A 48 -10.82 0.46 -8.13
CA GLY A 48 -10.11 -0.56 -7.36
C GLY A 48 -10.94 -1.09 -6.19
N VAL A 49 -10.55 -2.23 -5.63
CA VAL A 49 -11.21 -2.82 -4.46
C VAL A 49 -11.21 -1.87 -3.26
N ASN A 50 -12.20 -1.98 -2.37
CA ASN A 50 -12.13 -1.28 -1.09
C ASN A 50 -11.03 -1.88 -0.21
N LEU A 51 -10.04 -1.07 0.20
CA LEU A 51 -8.86 -1.55 0.92
C LEU A 51 -9.19 -2.05 2.33
N LEU A 52 -10.16 -1.41 3.01
CA LEU A 52 -10.58 -1.87 4.33
C LEU A 52 -11.28 -3.24 4.25
N PHE A 53 -12.16 -3.43 3.26
CA PHE A 53 -12.90 -4.69 3.16
C PHE A 53 -12.05 -5.85 2.59
N SER A 54 -10.91 -5.55 1.97
CA SER A 54 -9.99 -6.57 1.42
C SER A 54 -8.84 -6.94 2.36
N ARG A 55 -8.55 -6.15 3.39
CA ARG A 55 -7.39 -6.32 4.30
C ARG A 55 -7.26 -7.69 4.97
N SER A 56 -8.37 -8.35 5.29
CA SER A 56 -8.37 -9.64 5.98
C SER A 56 -7.89 -10.77 5.07
N ARG A 57 -8.06 -10.63 3.75
CA ARG A 57 -7.64 -11.60 2.73
C ARG A 57 -6.25 -11.28 2.15
N MET A 58 -5.73 -10.08 2.41
CA MET A 58 -4.47 -9.60 1.85
C MET A 58 -3.27 -10.22 2.59
N ARG A 59 -2.59 -11.17 1.96
CA ARG A 59 -1.33 -11.74 2.42
C ARG A 59 -0.18 -10.73 2.23
N GLY A 60 0.77 -10.69 3.15
CA GLY A 60 1.90 -9.75 3.10
C GLY A 60 2.78 -9.93 1.86
N GLU A 61 3.08 -11.18 1.48
CA GLU A 61 3.89 -11.48 0.30
C GLU A 61 3.20 -11.04 -0.98
N HIS A 62 1.90 -11.32 -1.10
CA HIS A 62 1.13 -10.90 -2.27
C HIS A 62 1.04 -9.38 -2.37
N CYS A 63 0.79 -8.69 -1.25
CA CYS A 63 0.79 -7.24 -1.20
C CYS A 63 2.13 -6.67 -1.67
N MET A 64 3.25 -7.20 -1.17
CA MET A 64 4.59 -6.73 -1.56
C MET A 64 4.86 -6.93 -3.06
N TYR A 65 4.59 -8.13 -3.61
CA TYR A 65 4.80 -8.37 -5.04
C TYR A 65 3.91 -7.49 -5.91
N TRP A 66 2.65 -7.31 -5.50
CA TRP A 66 1.70 -6.45 -6.20
C TRP A 66 2.15 -4.98 -6.19
N MET A 67 2.61 -4.46 -5.06
CA MET A 67 3.05 -3.08 -4.95
C MET A 67 4.38 -2.80 -5.67
N LEU A 68 5.32 -3.75 -5.69
CA LEU A 68 6.60 -3.60 -6.38
C LEU A 68 6.43 -3.54 -7.90
N ASN A 69 5.64 -4.44 -8.47
CA ASN A 69 5.33 -4.41 -9.90
C ASN A 69 4.03 -5.17 -10.21
N PRO A 70 2.87 -4.48 -10.28
CA PRO A 70 1.59 -5.15 -10.46
C PRO A 70 1.48 -5.80 -11.85
N TYR A 71 2.19 -5.29 -12.86
CA TYR A 71 2.21 -5.84 -14.22
C TYR A 71 2.82 -7.24 -14.31
N ARG A 72 3.64 -7.64 -13.33
CA ARG A 72 4.18 -9.01 -13.24
C ARG A 72 3.13 -10.03 -12.79
N ILE A 73 2.08 -9.58 -12.11
CA ILE A 73 0.98 -10.42 -11.62
C ILE A 73 -0.21 -10.34 -12.57
N ASN A 74 -0.58 -9.12 -12.97
CA ASN A 74 -1.64 -8.87 -13.94
C ASN A 74 -1.19 -7.80 -14.94
N GLN A 75 -0.87 -8.22 -16.15
CA GLN A 75 -0.39 -7.34 -17.22
C GLN A 75 -1.43 -6.32 -17.68
N THR A 76 -2.72 -6.57 -17.45
CA THR A 76 -3.81 -5.66 -17.87
C THR A 76 -4.33 -4.77 -16.74
N THR A 77 -3.68 -4.81 -15.57
CA THR A 77 -4.04 -3.92 -14.46
C THR A 77 -3.84 -2.46 -14.83
N ILE A 78 -4.78 -1.62 -14.39
CA ILE A 78 -4.67 -0.16 -14.51
C ILE A 78 -3.92 0.47 -13.33
N MET A 79 -3.57 -0.31 -12.30
CA MET A 79 -2.82 0.20 -11.16
C MET A 79 -1.37 0.51 -11.59
N PRO A 80 -0.86 1.72 -11.34
CA PRO A 80 0.49 2.09 -11.76
C PRO A 80 1.57 1.35 -10.95
N LYS A 81 2.74 1.15 -11.56
CA LYS A 81 3.96 0.81 -10.83
C LYS A 81 4.49 2.07 -10.13
N PHE A 82 4.60 2.02 -8.81
CA PHE A 82 5.08 3.16 -8.01
C PHE A 82 6.59 3.16 -7.75
N ALA A 83 7.22 1.99 -7.74
CA ALA A 83 8.65 1.85 -7.53
C ALA A 83 9.42 1.89 -8.87
N ASP A 84 10.57 2.55 -8.90
CA ASP A 84 11.53 2.46 -10.01
C ASP A 84 12.32 1.13 -9.99
N GLU A 85 13.41 1.04 -10.74
CA GLU A 85 14.24 -0.17 -10.80
C GLU A 85 15.19 -0.28 -9.60
N GLU A 86 15.51 0.85 -8.98
CA GLU A 86 16.32 0.96 -7.77
C GLU A 86 15.52 0.68 -6.48
N GLY A 87 14.20 0.52 -6.59
CA GLY A 87 13.31 0.26 -5.46
C GLY A 87 12.97 1.51 -4.68
N ARG A 88 12.93 2.67 -5.34
CA ARG A 88 12.50 3.95 -4.77
C ARG A 88 11.14 4.35 -5.31
N THR A 89 10.35 5.06 -4.51
CA THR A 89 9.11 5.70 -4.95
C THR A 89 9.27 7.21 -5.04
N GLY A 90 8.28 7.87 -5.65
CA GLY A 90 8.22 9.34 -5.68
C GLY A 90 7.95 10.01 -4.33
N LEU A 91 7.63 9.25 -3.27
CA LEU A 91 7.39 9.80 -1.92
C LEU A 91 8.69 9.84 -1.12
N ILE A 92 9.65 10.64 -1.59
CA ILE A 92 11.02 10.68 -1.05
C ILE A 92 11.04 11.09 0.43
N ASP A 93 10.19 12.05 0.83
CA ASP A 93 10.12 12.53 2.22
C ASP A 93 9.52 11.51 3.20
N LEU A 94 8.96 10.41 2.69
CA LEU A 94 8.39 9.34 3.51
C LEU A 94 9.31 8.12 3.47
N LEU A 95 9.91 7.76 4.61
CA LEU A 95 10.79 6.57 4.71
C LEU A 95 11.90 6.57 3.65
N ASP A 96 12.43 7.74 3.32
CA ASP A 96 13.49 7.98 2.34
C ASP A 96 13.14 7.51 0.91
N GLY A 97 11.85 7.39 0.60
CA GLY A 97 11.39 6.83 -0.66
C GLY A 97 11.62 5.33 -0.80
N ASP A 98 12.06 4.61 0.25
CA ASP A 98 12.31 3.17 0.16
C ASP A 98 10.99 2.40 -0.06
N ALA A 99 10.84 1.80 -1.24
CA ALA A 99 9.61 1.14 -1.64
C ALA A 99 9.26 -0.05 -0.73
N ARG A 100 10.24 -0.80 -0.23
CA ARG A 100 9.98 -1.96 0.63
C ARG A 100 9.48 -1.53 1.99
N ARG A 101 10.08 -0.49 2.57
CA ARG A 101 9.64 0.11 3.84
C ARG A 101 8.26 0.72 3.71
N GLN A 102 8.00 1.47 2.63
CA GLN A 102 6.70 2.07 2.36
C GLN A 102 5.61 1.02 2.12
N PHE A 103 5.83 0.03 1.26
CA PHE A 103 4.81 -0.98 0.95
C PHE A 103 4.58 -1.94 2.12
N GLY A 104 5.62 -2.24 2.92
CA GLY A 104 5.48 -2.94 4.19
C GLY A 104 4.61 -2.15 5.17
N THR A 105 4.88 -0.84 5.30
CA THR A 105 4.09 0.09 6.12
C THR A 105 2.63 0.12 5.69
N LEU A 106 2.36 0.21 4.38
CA LEU A 106 1.01 0.14 3.83
C LEU A 106 0.28 -1.14 4.26
N TRP A 107 0.92 -2.31 4.12
CA TRP A 107 0.30 -3.56 4.50
C TRP A 107 -0.03 -3.60 6.00
N HIS A 108 0.94 -3.25 6.86
CA HIS A 108 0.73 -3.20 8.31
C HIS A 108 -0.37 -2.19 8.71
N TYR A 109 -0.38 -1.02 8.09
CA TYR A 109 -1.42 -0.01 8.27
C TYR A 109 -2.82 -0.58 7.99
N LEU A 110 -3.00 -1.23 6.84
CA LEU A 110 -4.28 -1.84 6.47
C LEU A 110 -4.70 -2.90 7.50
N LYS A 111 -3.77 -3.69 8.06
CA LYS A 111 -4.11 -4.70 9.08
C LYS A 111 -4.59 -4.10 10.41
N VAL A 112 -4.15 -2.89 10.77
CA VAL A 112 -4.51 -2.24 12.05
C VAL A 112 -5.65 -1.24 11.94
N LEU A 113 -6.16 -0.94 10.74
CA LEU A 113 -7.35 -0.12 10.56
C LEU A 113 -8.53 -0.70 11.36
N SER A 114 -9.36 0.13 11.99
CA SER A 114 -10.48 -0.36 12.81
C SER A 114 -11.85 -0.12 12.18
N LYS A 115 -11.95 0.86 11.27
CA LYS A 115 -13.17 1.29 10.57
C LYS A 115 -12.80 2.00 9.27
#